data_AF-A0A497LER0-F1
#
_entry.id   AF-A0A497LER0-F1
#
_cell.length_a   1.000
_cell.length_b   1.000
_cell.length_c   1.000
_cell.angle_alpha   90.00
_cell.angle_beta   90.00
_cell.angle_gamma   90.00
#
_symmetry.space_group_name_H-M   'P 1'
#
loop_
_entity.id
_entity.type
_entity.pdbx_description
1 polymer ?
#
loop_
_entity_poly.entity_id
_entity_poly.type
_entity_poly.pdbx_seq_one_letter_code
_entity_poly.pdbx_strand_id
1 'polypeptide(L)'
;MRDYWIKTAGELESQLAEPEPPITPPRHRIIFLYSPVCRWCKKVEPILDEMLRGRRDIQVLKLNVRSRPVRKLVKALGFDRTPVTIIDDRYVIEEATNYRMRLDFALRMVGAK
;
A
#
# COMPACT_ATOMS: atom_id res chain seq x y z
N MET A 1 -0.05 -27.15 46.64
CA MET A 1 1.21 -27.21 45.88
C MET A 1 0.95 -27.14 44.35
N ARG A 2 -0.03 -26.34 43.90
CA ARG A 2 -0.38 -26.15 42.47
C ARG A 2 -0.32 -24.68 42.02
N ASP A 3 -0.12 -23.75 42.95
CA ASP A 3 -0.29 -22.31 42.68
C ASP A 3 1.02 -21.59 42.29
N TYR A 4 2.16 -22.31 42.31
CA TYR A 4 3.47 -21.73 41.97
C TYR A 4 3.79 -21.74 40.47
N TRP A 5 3.05 -22.49 39.65
CA TRP A 5 3.32 -22.61 38.22
C TRP A 5 2.58 -21.58 37.35
N ILE A 6 1.52 -20.95 37.87
CA ILE A 6 0.72 -19.98 37.10
C ILE A 6 1.40 -18.61 37.07
N LYS A 7 2.19 -18.26 38.10
CA LYS A 7 2.87 -16.96 38.17
C LYS A 7 4.02 -16.82 37.15
N THR A 8 4.74 -17.90 36.87
CA THR A 8 5.89 -17.87 35.97
C THR A 8 5.54 -17.82 34.49
N ALA A 9 4.38 -18.36 34.07
CA ALA A 9 3.98 -18.32 32.66
C ALA A 9 3.65 -16.89 32.18
N GLY A 10 2.89 -16.12 32.98
CA GLY A 10 2.54 -14.74 32.64
C GLY A 10 3.72 -13.77 32.67
N GLU A 11 4.70 -13.98 33.56
CA GLU A 11 5.91 -13.14 33.63
C GLU A 11 6.90 -13.40 32.48
N LEU A 12 6.95 -14.62 31.94
CA LEU A 12 7.79 -14.95 30.77
C LEU A 12 7.16 -14.47 29.45
N GLU A 13 5.84 -14.54 29.30
CA GLU A 13 5.14 -14.00 28.11
C GLU A 13 5.34 -12.48 27.97
N SER A 14 5.35 -11.75 29.08
CA SER A 14 5.59 -10.30 29.11
C SER A 14 7.02 -9.91 28.70
N GLN A 15 7.99 -10.82 28.86
CA GLN A 15 9.40 -10.58 28.49
C GLN A 15 9.73 -11.02 27.06
N LEU A 16 8.88 -11.84 26.43
CA LEU A 16 9.01 -12.29 25.04
C LEU A 16 8.13 -11.48 24.07
N ALA A 17 7.24 -10.63 24.58
CA ALA A 17 6.54 -9.64 23.78
C ALA A 17 7.57 -8.60 23.29
N GLU A 18 8.06 -8.78 22.06
CA GLU A 18 8.78 -7.73 21.36
C GLU A 18 7.93 -6.44 21.42
N PRO A 19 8.50 -5.30 21.83
CA PRO A 19 7.75 -4.06 21.91
C PRO A 19 7.13 -3.80 20.53
N GLU A 20 5.82 -3.58 20.49
CA GLU A 20 5.15 -3.21 19.26
C GLU A 20 5.92 -2.03 18.65
N PRO A 21 6.42 -2.16 17.41
CA PRO A 21 7.27 -1.15 16.83
C PRO A 21 6.52 0.20 16.81
N PRO A 22 7.21 1.32 17.05
CA PRO A 22 6.57 2.62 17.16
C PRO A 22 5.69 2.89 15.94
N ILE A 23 4.42 3.22 16.20
CA ILE A 23 3.43 3.57 15.18
C ILE A 23 3.88 4.89 14.54
N THR A 24 4.73 4.78 13.52
CA THR A 24 5.16 5.92 12.71
C THR A 24 4.10 6.16 11.63
N PRO A 25 3.61 7.40 11.45
CA PRO A 25 2.67 7.68 10.38
C PRO A 25 3.35 7.38 9.03
N PRO A 26 2.60 6.86 8.06
CA PRO A 26 3.12 6.59 6.73
C PRO A 26 3.65 7.91 6.13
N ARG A 27 4.87 7.86 5.61
CA ARG A 27 5.57 9.01 5.02
C ARG A 27 5.17 9.26 3.57
N HIS A 28 4.80 8.19 2.88
CA HIS A 28 4.44 8.22 1.47
C HIS A 28 3.04 7.66 1.26
N ARG A 29 2.32 8.19 0.28
CA ARG A 29 0.97 7.78 -0.10
C ARG A 29 0.94 7.37 -1.56
N ILE A 30 0.40 6.18 -1.81
CA ILE A 30 0.16 5.64 -3.14
C ILE A 30 -1.32 5.43 -3.34
N ILE A 31 -1.90 6.05 -4.36
CA ILE A 31 -3.29 5.85 -4.77
C ILE A 31 -3.29 5.02 -6.05
N PHE A 32 -3.86 3.82 -5.99
CA PHE A 32 -4.04 2.94 -7.14
C PHE A 32 -5.50 2.94 -7.61
N LEU A 33 -5.75 3.59 -8.73
CA LEU A 33 -7.05 3.65 -9.39
C LEU A 33 -7.21 2.43 -10.31
N TYR A 34 -8.21 1.60 -10.02
CA TYR A 34 -8.43 0.35 -10.75
C TYR A 34 -9.90 0.15 -11.11
N SER A 35 -10.15 -0.76 -12.05
CA SER A 35 -11.49 -1.26 -12.37
C SER A 35 -11.52 -2.79 -12.30
N PRO A 36 -12.55 -3.43 -11.72
CA PRO A 36 -12.65 -4.90 -11.66
C PRO A 36 -12.66 -5.60 -13.03
N VAL A 37 -13.10 -4.89 -14.08
CA VAL A 37 -13.17 -5.41 -15.46
C VAL A 37 -11.91 -5.11 -16.29
N CYS A 38 -10.94 -4.38 -15.73
CA CYS A 38 -9.73 -3.98 -16.41
C CYS A 38 -8.68 -5.09 -16.39
N ARG A 39 -8.36 -5.64 -17.57
CA ARG A 39 -7.35 -6.72 -17.73
C ARG A 39 -5.96 -6.28 -17.29
N TRP A 40 -5.57 -5.04 -17.58
CA TRP A 40 -4.27 -4.50 -17.20
C TRP A 40 -4.13 -4.29 -15.69
N CYS A 41 -5.20 -3.87 -15.03
CA CYS A 41 -5.24 -3.67 -13.58
C CYS A 41 -4.93 -4.99 -12.85
N LYS A 42 -5.51 -6.11 -13.30
CA LYS A 42 -5.23 -7.46 -12.77
C LYS A 42 -3.76 -7.90 -12.96
N LYS A 43 -3.05 -7.36 -13.96
CA LYS A 43 -1.62 -7.65 -14.17
C LYS A 43 -0.71 -6.78 -13.30
N VAL A 44 -1.13 -5.54 -13.06
CA VAL A 44 -0.31 -4.51 -12.42
C VAL A 44 -0.45 -4.54 -10.89
N GLU A 45 -1.65 -4.81 -10.38
CA GLU A 45 -1.93 -4.91 -8.95
C GLU A 45 -1.00 -5.89 -8.19
N PRO A 46 -0.73 -7.13 -8.66
CA PRO A 46 0.20 -8.00 -7.95
C PRO A 46 1.63 -7.47 -7.92
N ILE A 47 2.07 -6.73 -8.95
CA ILE A 47 3.40 -6.10 -8.98
C ILE A 47 3.47 -4.99 -7.92
N LEU A 48 2.43 -4.17 -7.82
CA LEU A 48 2.31 -3.14 -6.79
C LEU A 48 2.36 -3.77 -5.39
N ASP A 49 1.58 -4.82 -5.15
CA ASP A 49 1.51 -5.49 -3.85
C ASP A 49 2.83 -6.17 -3.48
N GLU A 50 3.53 -6.76 -4.45
CA GLU A 50 4.84 -7.37 -4.25
C GLU A 50 5.90 -6.32 -3.88
N MET A 51 5.98 -5.22 -4.63
CA MET A 51 6.99 -4.17 -4.41
C MET A 51 6.81 -3.40 -3.10
N LEU A 52 5.58 -3.36 -2.58
CA LEU A 52 5.24 -2.62 -1.35
C LEU A 52 5.08 -3.53 -0.14
N ARG A 53 5.23 -4.85 -0.30
CA ARG A 53 5.10 -5.81 0.79
C ARG A 53 6.09 -5.51 1.90
N GLY A 54 5.58 -5.31 3.12
CA GLY A 54 6.40 -5.04 4.30
C GLY A 54 6.87 -3.59 4.46
N ARG A 55 6.57 -2.69 3.51
CA ARG A 55 6.92 -1.27 3.60
C ARG A 55 5.88 -0.52 4.43
N ARG A 56 6.21 -0.26 5.69
CA ARG A 56 5.33 0.41 6.66
C ARG A 56 5.31 1.93 6.52
N ASP A 57 6.30 2.49 5.83
CA ASP A 57 6.42 3.90 5.51
C ASP A 57 5.49 4.34 4.37
N ILE A 58 4.80 3.40 3.72
CA ILE A 58 3.95 3.65 2.55
C ILE A 58 2.50 3.24 2.86
N GLN A 59 1.59 4.19 2.71
CA GLN A 59 0.16 3.92 2.70
C GLN A 59 -0.32 3.68 1.27
N VAL A 60 -0.93 2.52 1.02
CA VAL A 60 -1.52 2.18 -0.28
C VAL A 60 -3.04 2.27 -0.20
N LEU A 61 -3.64 3.09 -1.06
CA LEU A 61 -5.08 3.25 -1.20
C LEU A 61 -5.52 2.73 -2.57
N LYS A 62 -6.19 1.58 -2.60
CA LYS A 62 -6.76 1.02 -3.83
C LYS A 62 -8.20 1.50 -4.01
N LEU A 63 -8.45 2.28 -5.06
CA LEU A 63 -9.76 2.88 -5.32
C LEU A 63 -10.39 2.32 -6.59
N ASN A 64 -11.56 1.69 -6.45
CA ASN A 64 -12.35 1.21 -7.58
C ASN A 64 -13.03 2.39 -8.28
N VAL A 65 -12.62 2.69 -9.52
CA VAL A 65 -13.16 3.82 -10.31
C VAL A 65 -14.63 3.65 -10.70
N ARG A 66 -15.21 2.44 -10.54
CA ARG A 66 -16.64 2.20 -10.77
C ARG A 66 -17.50 2.64 -9.58
N SER A 67 -16.92 2.82 -8.39
CA SER A 67 -17.63 3.31 -7.21
C SER A 67 -18.03 4.77 -7.38
N ARG A 68 -19.28 5.14 -7.05
CA ARG A 68 -19.83 6.49 -7.27
C ARG A 68 -18.94 7.66 -6.79
N PRO A 69 -18.38 7.68 -5.55
CA PRO A 69 -17.56 8.81 -5.11
C PRO A 69 -16.25 8.91 -5.90
N VAL A 70 -15.61 7.76 -6.17
CA VAL A 70 -14.34 7.70 -6.90
C VAL A 70 -14.52 8.11 -8.37
N ARG A 71 -15.61 7.67 -9.02
CA ARG A 71 -15.88 7.98 -10.42
C ARG A 71 -15.92 9.49 -10.70
N LYS A 72 -16.52 10.28 -9.80
CA LYS A 72 -16.56 11.75 -9.93
C LYS A 72 -15.17 12.36 -9.79
N LEU A 73 -14.41 11.90 -8.80
CA LEU A 73 -13.03 12.36 -8.55
C LEU A 73 -12.11 12.06 -9.74
N VAL A 74 -12.12 10.81 -10.22
CA VAL A 74 -11.29 10.36 -11.34
C VAL A 74 -11.57 11.17 -12.61
N LYS A 75 -12.85 11.45 -12.90
CA LYS A 75 -13.24 12.31 -14.03
C LYS A 75 -12.75 13.76 -13.85
N ALA A 76 -12.84 14.30 -12.64
CA ALA A 76 -12.37 15.66 -12.34
C ALA A 76 -10.84 15.79 -12.46
N LEU A 77 -10.10 14.72 -12.18
CA LEU A 77 -8.65 14.65 -12.33
C LEU A 77 -8.19 14.36 -13.77
N GLY A 78 -9.11 14.16 -14.72
CA GLY A 78 -8.77 13.96 -16.13
C GLY A 78 -8.34 12.53 -16.49
N PHE A 79 -8.42 11.56 -15.56
CA PHE A 79 -8.10 10.17 -15.86
C PHE A 79 -9.28 9.49 -16.56
N ASP A 80 -9.08 9.08 -17.81
CA ASP A 80 -10.08 8.37 -18.63
C ASP A 80 -9.85 6.85 -18.67
N ARG A 81 -8.65 6.39 -18.26
CA ARG A 81 -8.21 4.99 -18.34
C ARG A 81 -7.71 4.47 -16.98
N THR A 82 -7.62 3.15 -16.87
CA THR A 82 -7.04 2.44 -15.72
C THR A 82 -6.13 1.32 -16.24
N PRO A 83 -5.09 0.90 -15.49
CA PRO A 83 -4.74 1.35 -14.13
C PRO A 83 -4.06 2.72 -14.10
N VAL A 84 -4.25 3.47 -13.01
CA VAL A 84 -3.48 4.69 -12.73
C VAL A 84 -2.91 4.59 -11.32
N THR A 85 -1.62 4.85 -11.17
CA THR A 85 -0.95 4.91 -9.86
C THR A 85 -0.42 6.31 -9.63
N ILE A 86 -0.84 6.93 -8.53
CA ILE A 86 -0.42 8.26 -8.11
C ILE A 86 0.43 8.10 -6.85
N ILE A 87 1.61 8.71 -6.81
CA ILE A 87 2.56 8.61 -5.70
C ILE A 87 2.85 10.03 -5.21
N ASP A 88 2.54 10.28 -3.93
CA ASP A 88 2.69 11.57 -3.23
C ASP A 88 2.11 12.78 -3.98
N ASP A 89 1.08 12.57 -4.80
CA ASP A 89 0.48 13.58 -5.70
C ASP A 89 1.48 14.21 -6.71
N ARG A 90 2.67 13.59 -6.87
CA ARG A 90 3.78 14.10 -7.70
C ARG A 90 4.09 13.24 -8.92
N TYR A 91 3.93 11.93 -8.79
CA TYR A 91 4.21 10.99 -9.88
C TYR A 91 2.95 10.24 -10.26
N VAL A 92 2.70 10.16 -11.57
CA VAL A 92 1.55 9.47 -12.15
C VAL A 92 2.02 8.41 -13.14
N ILE A 93 1.49 7.20 -13.00
CA ILE A 93 1.74 6.05 -13.89
C ILE A 93 0.40 5.58 -14.45
N GLU A 94 0.09 5.91 -15.70
CA GLU A 94 -1.20 5.61 -16.35
C GLU A 94 -1.19 4.31 -17.19
N GLU A 95 -0.04 3.66 -17.31
CA GLU A 95 0.13 2.51 -18.19
C GLU A 95 0.72 1.30 -17.47
N ALA A 96 0.38 0.11 -17.98
CA ALA A 96 0.90 -1.16 -17.47
C ALA A 96 2.30 -1.51 -18.03
N THR A 97 2.72 -0.89 -19.15
CA THR A 97 4.01 -1.18 -19.78
C THR A 97 5.15 -0.73 -18.87
N ASN A 98 6.12 -1.62 -18.65
CA ASN A 98 7.27 -1.39 -17.76
C ASN A 98 6.87 -0.90 -16.35
N TYR A 99 5.70 -1.29 -15.87
CA TYR A 99 5.12 -0.78 -14.63
C TYR A 99 6.07 -0.91 -13.43
N ARG A 100 6.71 -2.08 -13.27
CA ARG A 100 7.70 -2.31 -12.20
C ARG A 100 8.83 -1.27 -12.21
N MET A 101 9.41 -1.02 -13.38
CA MET A 101 10.51 -0.07 -13.53
C MET A 101 10.06 1.36 -13.25
N ARG A 102 8.85 1.75 -13.72
CA ARG A 102 8.29 3.08 -13.47
C ARG A 102 7.96 3.27 -11.99
N LEU A 103 7.43 2.25 -11.33
CA LEU A 103 7.12 2.27 -9.90
C LEU A 103 8.41 2.35 -9.08
N ASP A 104 9.42 1.54 -9.38
CA ASP A 104 10.74 1.59 -8.71
C ASP A 104 11.38 2.98 -8.86
N PHE A 105 11.39 3.53 -10.06
CA PHE A 105 11.88 4.88 -10.31
C PHE A 105 11.13 5.92 -9.47
N ALA A 106 9.80 5.91 -9.49
CA ALA A 106 8.99 6.89 -8.76
C ALA A 106 9.20 6.77 -7.24
N LEU A 107 9.29 5.56 -6.69
CA LEU A 107 9.59 5.32 -5.27
C LEU A 107 10.95 5.91 -4.87
N ARG A 108 11.99 5.71 -5.71
CA ARG A 108 13.32 6.31 -5.47
C ARG A 108 13.26 7.84 -5.49
N MET A 109 12.50 8.42 -6.42
CA MET A 109 12.38 9.87 -6.55
C MET A 109 11.65 10.55 -5.39
N VAL A 110 10.69 9.86 -4.76
CA VAL A 110 10.05 10.37 -3.54
C VAL A 110 10.83 10.04 -2.27
N GLY A 111 11.90 9.26 -2.37
CA GLY A 111 12.73 8.87 -1.22
C GLY A 111 12.16 7.71 -0.40
N ALA A 112 11.20 6.96 -0.94
CA ALA A 112 10.65 5.76 -0.33
C ALA A 112 11.67 4.61 -0.46
N LYS A 113 12.38 4.29 0.63
CA LYS A 113 13.50 3.32 0.69
C LYS A 113 13.09 1.93 1.16
#